data_AF-A0A7S3NXC1-F1
#
_entry.id   AF-A0A7S3NXC1-F1
#
_cell.length_a   1.000
_cell.length_b   1.000
_cell.length_c   1.000
_cell.angle_alpha   90.00
_cell.angle_beta   90.00
_cell.angle_gamma   90.00
#
_symmetry.space_group_name_H-M   'P 1'
#
loop_
_entity.id
_entity.type
_entity.pdbx_description
1 polymer ?
#
loop_
_entity_poly.entity_id
_entity_poly.type
_entity_poly.pdbx_seq_one_letter_code
_entity_poly.pdbx_strand_id
1 'polypeptide(L)'
;SRYDYLKRIKKNSYYLGGDLESEGEDANEVDDITKIANTILSQASLMPLFYLVQPIYWEYAEVLNLNNCPDYLILADTCEQYSLDSLPNAATKVTNPGNFSTNHTFTIVYPLLGKIEL
;
A
#
# COMPACT_ATOMS: atom_id res chain seq x y z
N SER A 1 8.03 -0.50 11.94
CA SER A 1 7.15 -0.66 10.76
C SER A 1 6.19 -1.82 10.99
N ARG A 2 4.95 -1.72 10.51
CA ARG A 2 3.87 -2.69 10.79
C ARG A 2 3.93 -3.90 9.86
N TYR A 3 4.02 -3.66 8.55
CA TYR A 3 4.12 -4.71 7.54
C TYR A 3 4.73 -4.13 6.26
N ASP A 4 5.67 -4.85 5.65
CA ASP A 4 6.40 -4.37 4.47
C ASP A 4 5.75 -4.88 3.19
N TYR A 5 4.77 -4.12 2.68
CA TYR A 5 4.04 -4.44 1.45
C TYR A 5 4.92 -4.35 0.22
N LEU A 6 5.70 -3.26 0.09
CA LEU A 6 6.54 -3.00 -1.08
C LEU A 6 7.55 -4.12 -1.31
N LYS A 7 8.34 -4.48 -0.31
CA LYS A 7 9.37 -5.51 -0.50
C LYS A 7 8.76 -6.88 -0.82
N ARG A 8 7.62 -7.22 -0.19
CA ARG A 8 7.00 -8.54 -0.37
C ARG A 8 6.29 -8.68 -1.70
N ILE A 9 5.52 -7.68 -2.13
CA ILE A 9 4.81 -7.72 -3.41
C ILE A 9 5.81 -7.64 -4.55
N LYS A 10 6.78 -6.73 -4.50
CA LYS A 10 7.83 -6.59 -5.53
C LYS A 10 8.67 -7.87 -5.72
N LYS A 11 8.94 -8.60 -4.63
CA LYS A 11 9.65 -9.89 -4.70
C LYS A 11 8.84 -10.99 -5.41
N ASN A 12 7.52 -10.91 -5.37
CA ASN A 12 6.62 -11.93 -5.91
C ASN A 12 5.87 -11.49 -7.17
N SER A 13 6.08 -10.26 -7.65
CA SER A 13 5.49 -9.75 -8.89
C SER A 13 6.26 -10.23 -10.10
N TYR A 14 5.53 -10.54 -11.17
CA TYR A 14 6.11 -10.79 -12.50
C TYR A 14 5.70 -9.66 -13.43
N TYR A 15 6.63 -9.21 -14.27
CA TYR A 15 6.38 -8.18 -15.27
C TYR A 15 6.22 -8.86 -16.63
N LEU A 16 5.12 -8.57 -17.34
CA LEU A 16 5.01 -8.91 -18.76
C LEU A 16 5.89 -7.89 -19.51
N GLY A 17 6.79 -8.37 -20.36
CA GLY A 17 7.94 -7.61 -20.91
C GLY A 17 7.64 -6.44 -21.84
N GLY A 18 6.51 -5.73 -21.66
CA GLY A 18 6.17 -4.49 -22.36
C GLY A 18 6.51 -3.20 -21.61
N ASP A 19 6.80 -3.26 -20.30
CA ASP A 19 6.99 -2.07 -19.44
C ASP A 19 8.48 -1.75 -19.19
N LEU A 20 9.37 -2.15 -20.09
CA LEU A 20 10.80 -1.77 -20.05
C LEU A 20 11.02 -0.47 -20.83
N GLU A 21 10.35 0.61 -20.42
CA GLU A 21 10.77 1.95 -20.82
C GLU A 21 11.35 2.69 -19.60
N SER A 22 12.52 3.26 -19.85
CA SER A 22 13.44 3.86 -18.90
C SER A 22 12.87 5.09 -18.21
N GLU A 23 12.06 4.92 -17.18
CA GLU A 23 11.77 5.98 -16.22
C GLU A 23 12.73 5.87 -15.02
N GLY A 24 13.08 7.02 -14.43
CA GLY A 24 14.06 7.11 -13.33
C GLY A 24 13.67 6.27 -12.11
N GLU A 25 14.62 5.96 -11.23
CA GLU A 25 14.40 5.14 -10.03
C GLU A 25 13.20 5.63 -9.18
N ASP A 26 13.04 6.94 -9.04
CA ASP A 26 11.94 7.56 -8.30
C ASP A 26 10.55 7.37 -8.95
N ALA A 27 10.48 7.40 -10.30
CA ALA A 27 9.23 7.21 -11.03
C ALA A 27 8.72 5.77 -10.91
N ASN A 28 9.64 4.81 -10.90
CA ASN A 28 9.32 3.40 -10.68
C ASN A 28 8.79 3.15 -9.25
N GLU A 29 9.28 3.86 -8.24
CA GLU A 29 8.78 3.71 -6.87
C GLU A 29 7.34 4.21 -6.71
N VAL A 30 7.00 5.36 -7.30
CA VAL A 30 5.63 5.90 -7.28
C VAL A 30 4.65 4.95 -7.98
N ASP A 31 5.05 4.37 -9.12
CA ASP A 31 4.26 3.39 -9.84
C ASP A 31 4.11 2.07 -9.05
N ASP A 32 5.19 1.58 -8.43
CA ASP A 32 5.17 0.40 -7.55
C ASP A 32 4.19 0.60 -6.37
N ILE A 33 4.23 1.76 -5.70
CA ILE A 33 3.30 2.10 -4.59
C ILE A 33 1.84 2.09 -5.09
N THR A 34 1.60 2.67 -6.26
CA THR A 34 0.26 2.73 -6.88
C THR A 34 -0.25 1.33 -7.23
N LYS A 35 0.61 0.46 -7.77
CA LYS A 35 0.28 -0.94 -8.07
C LYS A 35 -0.06 -1.73 -6.81
N ILE A 36 0.66 -1.51 -5.72
CA ILE A 36 0.40 -2.17 -4.42
C ILE A 36 -0.94 -1.75 -3.85
N ALA A 37 -1.20 -0.44 -3.78
CA ALA A 37 -2.47 0.10 -3.31
C ALA A 37 -3.63 -0.49 -4.13
N ASN A 38 -3.49 -0.53 -5.45
CA ASN A 38 -4.50 -1.12 -6.34
C ASN A 38 -4.68 -2.62 -6.09
N THR A 39 -3.60 -3.36 -5.84
CA THR A 39 -3.65 -4.80 -5.56
C THR A 39 -4.43 -5.08 -4.28
N ILE A 40 -4.13 -4.36 -3.19
CA ILE A 40 -4.80 -4.54 -1.89
C ILE A 40 -6.31 -4.24 -2.01
N LEU A 41 -6.67 -3.14 -2.66
CA LEU A 41 -8.07 -2.73 -2.81
C LEU A 41 -8.84 -3.65 -3.77
N SER A 42 -8.23 -4.06 -4.88
CA SER A 42 -8.90 -4.92 -5.86
C SER A 42 -9.11 -6.35 -5.35
N GLN A 43 -8.19 -6.85 -4.54
CA GLN A 43 -8.30 -8.18 -3.93
C GLN A 43 -9.12 -8.19 -2.63
N ALA A 44 -9.52 -7.01 -2.13
CA ALA A 44 -10.28 -6.85 -0.91
C ALA A 44 -9.64 -7.62 0.28
N SER A 45 -8.31 -7.63 0.35
CA SER A 45 -7.56 -8.33 1.41
C SER A 45 -6.30 -7.56 1.76
N LEU A 46 -6.08 -7.39 3.07
CA LEU A 46 -4.83 -6.85 3.60
C LEU A 46 -3.66 -7.81 3.35
N MET A 47 -3.92 -9.08 3.05
CA MET A 47 -2.88 -10.10 2.81
C MET A 47 -3.01 -10.63 1.37
N PRO A 48 -2.59 -9.86 0.35
CA PRO A 48 -2.86 -10.16 -1.06
C PRO A 48 -2.05 -11.32 -1.65
N LEU A 49 -1.00 -11.78 -0.96
CA LEU A 49 -0.15 -12.87 -1.44
C LEU A 49 -0.70 -14.23 -1.02
N PHE A 50 -0.33 -15.25 -1.79
CA PHE A 50 -0.75 -16.62 -1.54
C PHE A 50 -0.24 -17.14 -0.18
N TYR A 51 -1.04 -17.99 0.48
CA TYR A 51 -0.77 -18.47 1.84
C TYR A 51 0.55 -19.24 2.02
N LEU A 52 1.09 -19.84 0.96
CA LEU A 52 2.42 -20.48 1.02
C LEU A 52 3.56 -19.46 1.17
N VAL A 53 3.37 -18.25 0.65
CA VAL A 53 4.34 -17.14 0.77
C VAL A 53 4.05 -16.32 2.03
N GLN A 54 2.77 -16.21 2.39
CA GLN A 54 2.28 -15.37 3.47
C GLN A 54 1.28 -16.16 4.34
N PRO A 55 1.77 -16.99 5.26
CA PRO A 55 0.91 -17.76 6.14
C PRO A 55 0.13 -16.82 7.07
N ILE A 56 -1.16 -17.06 7.18
CA ILE A 56 -2.06 -16.36 8.10
C ILE A 56 -2.62 -17.34 9.12
N TYR A 57 -2.97 -16.82 10.29
CA TYR A 57 -3.69 -17.60 11.28
C TYR A 57 -5.16 -17.68 10.88
N TRP A 58 -5.67 -18.89 10.63
CA TRP A 58 -7.01 -19.07 10.05
C TRP A 58 -8.14 -18.48 10.90
N GLU A 59 -8.02 -18.50 12.24
CA GLU A 59 -9.03 -17.93 13.13
C GLU A 59 -9.20 -16.40 12.96
N TYR A 60 -8.18 -15.71 12.42
CA TYR A 60 -8.21 -14.27 12.17
C TYR A 60 -8.25 -13.91 10.69
N ALA A 61 -8.51 -14.88 9.80
CA ALA A 61 -8.53 -14.64 8.36
C ALA A 61 -9.60 -13.62 7.95
N GLU A 62 -10.77 -13.66 8.59
CA GLU A 62 -11.88 -12.77 8.28
C GLU A 62 -11.54 -11.29 8.56
N VAL A 63 -10.78 -11.01 9.62
CA VAL A 63 -10.40 -9.64 10.02
C VAL A 63 -9.43 -9.00 9.00
N LEU A 64 -8.75 -9.83 8.21
CA LEU A 64 -7.80 -9.38 7.19
C LEU A 64 -8.49 -9.11 5.84
N ASN A 65 -9.76 -9.51 5.68
CA ASN A 65 -10.56 -9.21 4.50
C ASN A 65 -11.20 -7.83 4.60
N LEU A 66 -11.08 -7.06 3.53
CA LEU A 66 -11.72 -5.76 3.37
C LEU A 66 -13.13 -5.98 2.80
N ASN A 67 -14.10 -6.26 3.67
CA ASN A 67 -15.48 -6.50 3.26
C ASN A 67 -16.14 -5.28 2.57
N ASN A 68 -15.63 -4.07 2.84
CA ASN A 68 -16.00 -2.83 2.17
C ASN A 68 -14.74 -2.06 1.78
N CYS A 69 -14.83 -1.25 0.72
CA CYS A 69 -13.76 -0.33 0.34
C CYS A 69 -13.62 0.77 1.41
N PRO A 70 -12.46 0.91 2.09
CA PRO A 70 -12.30 1.92 3.13
C PRO A 70 -12.15 3.32 2.52
N ASP A 71 -12.53 4.37 3.26
CA ASP A 71 -12.28 5.76 2.84
C ASP A 71 -10.78 6.11 2.92
N TYR A 72 -10.09 5.54 3.91
CA TYR A 72 -8.67 5.76 4.16
C TYR A 72 -7.94 4.44 4.36
N LEU A 73 -6.81 4.27 3.69
CA LEU A 73 -5.91 3.13 3.83
C LEU A 73 -4.54 3.62 4.31
N ILE A 74 -4.16 3.25 5.54
CA ILE A 74 -2.87 3.63 6.14
C ILE A 74 -1.98 2.39 6.20
N LEU A 75 -0.94 2.33 5.36
CA LEU A 75 -0.11 1.13 5.22
C LEU A 75 1.00 1.03 6.28
N ALA A 76 1.63 2.16 6.65
CA ALA A 76 2.69 2.21 7.65
C ALA A 76 3.81 1.17 7.41
N ASP A 77 4.27 1.11 6.17
CA ASP A 77 5.34 0.22 5.72
C ASP A 77 6.73 0.77 6.11
N THR A 78 7.81 0.31 5.48
CA THR A 78 9.18 0.84 5.73
C THR A 78 9.63 1.87 4.71
N CYS A 79 8.78 2.19 3.74
CA CYS A 79 9.08 3.10 2.65
C CYS A 79 9.02 4.55 3.14
N GLU A 80 9.37 5.46 2.25
CA GLU A 80 9.27 6.88 2.52
C GLU A 80 7.80 7.32 2.69
N GLN A 81 7.63 8.51 3.26
CA GLN A 81 6.32 9.06 3.53
C GLN A 81 5.62 9.46 2.22
N TYR A 82 4.37 9.00 2.01
CA TYR A 82 3.59 9.31 0.81
C TYR A 82 2.09 9.47 1.09
N SER A 83 1.41 10.21 0.21
CA SER A 83 -0.05 10.31 0.16
C SER A 83 -0.53 10.19 -1.29
N LEU A 84 -1.48 9.29 -1.52
CA LEU A 84 -2.19 9.09 -2.78
C LEU A 84 -3.65 9.48 -2.55
N ASP A 85 -4.05 10.61 -3.11
CA ASP A 85 -5.40 11.15 -2.90
C ASP A 85 -6.45 10.54 -3.83
N SER A 86 -6.04 9.93 -4.95
CA SER A 86 -6.93 9.32 -5.93
C SER A 86 -6.26 8.15 -6.62
N LEU A 87 -6.87 6.97 -6.52
CA LEU A 87 -6.45 5.77 -7.24
C LEU A 87 -7.45 5.52 -8.40
N PRO A 88 -7.01 5.09 -9.59
CA PRO A 88 -7.91 4.92 -10.75
C PRO A 88 -9.13 4.04 -10.48
N ASN A 89 -9.03 3.07 -9.58
CA ASN A 89 -10.07 2.07 -9.33
C ASN A 89 -10.81 2.24 -8.00
N ALA A 90 -10.44 3.22 -7.17
CA ALA A 90 -11.04 3.39 -5.83
C ALA A 90 -10.93 4.84 -5.33
N ALA A 91 -12.01 5.31 -4.68
CA ALA A 91 -12.06 6.62 -4.02
C ALA A 91 -11.32 6.65 -2.65
N THR A 92 -10.58 5.60 -2.33
CA THR A 92 -9.81 5.45 -1.09
C THR A 92 -8.56 6.31 -1.11
N LYS A 93 -8.33 7.07 -0.04
CA LYS A 93 -7.08 7.81 0.16
C LYS A 93 -6.06 6.91 0.82
N VAL A 94 -4.93 6.69 0.16
CA VAL A 94 -3.88 5.81 0.65
C VAL A 94 -2.72 6.65 1.15
N THR A 95 -2.25 6.40 2.37
CA THR A 95 -1.09 7.11 2.92
C THR A 95 -0.16 6.20 3.67
N ASN A 96 1.11 6.58 3.68
CA ASN A 96 2.13 5.99 4.50
C ASN A 96 2.82 7.07 5.34
N PRO A 97 2.78 6.98 6.68
CA PRO A 97 3.46 7.93 7.56
C PRO A 97 4.99 7.82 7.54
N GLY A 98 5.54 6.80 6.89
CA GLY A 98 6.98 6.53 6.88
C GLY A 98 7.49 6.05 8.25
N ASN A 99 8.80 6.18 8.45
CA ASN A 99 9.48 5.66 9.64
C ASN A 99 9.79 6.77 10.65
N PHE A 100 8.97 6.83 11.71
CA PHE A 100 9.15 7.79 12.79
C PHE A 100 10.49 7.66 13.54
N SER A 101 11.05 6.46 13.65
CA SER A 101 12.30 6.25 14.40
C SER A 101 13.54 6.69 13.63
N THR A 102 13.51 6.65 12.31
CA THR A 102 14.67 6.97 11.45
C THR A 102 14.58 8.39 10.90
N ASN A 103 13.42 8.78 10.36
CA ASN A 103 13.25 10.04 9.65
C ASN A 103 12.36 11.04 10.42
N HIS A 104 11.83 10.65 11.59
CA HIS A 104 10.89 11.46 12.38
C HIS A 104 9.64 11.92 11.61
N THR A 105 9.26 11.19 10.56
CA THR A 105 8.07 11.46 9.74
C THR A 105 6.82 10.89 10.39
N PHE A 106 5.70 11.60 10.24
CA PHE A 106 4.38 11.18 10.68
C PHE A 106 3.32 11.90 9.85
N THR A 107 2.17 11.27 9.65
CA THR A 107 1.09 11.85 8.85
C THR A 107 -0.10 12.22 9.74
N ILE A 108 -0.70 13.38 9.50
CA ILE A 108 -1.94 13.83 10.12
C ILE A 108 -3.10 13.64 9.14
N VAL A 109 -4.16 12.95 9.58
CA VAL A 109 -5.39 12.80 8.82
C VAL A 109 -6.47 13.68 9.45
N TYR A 110 -7.13 14.51 8.65
CA TYR A 110 -8.29 15.31 9.02
C TYR A 110 -9.54 14.69 8.38
N PRO A 111 -10.24 13.75 9.05
CA PRO A 111 -11.29 12.96 8.42
C PRO A 111 -12.47 13.80 7.92
N LEU A 112 -12.88 14.80 8.71
CA LEU A 112 -14.00 15.69 8.36
C LEU A 112 -13.69 16.60 7.16
N LEU A 113 -12.42 16.92 6.94
CA LEU A 113 -11.97 17.77 5.83
C LEU A 113 -11.57 16.94 4.61
N GLY A 114 -11.50 15.62 4.72
CA GLY A 114 -10.95 14.81 3.65
C GLY A 114 -9.45 15.02 3.44
N LYS A 115 -8.73 15.69 4.34
CA LYS A 115 -7.35 16.16 4.08
C LYS A 115 -6.32 15.26 4.77
N ILE A 116 -5.20 15.02 4.09
CA ILE A 116 -4.01 14.38 4.65
C ILE A 116 -2.87 15.42 4.61
N GLU A 117 -2.11 15.50 5.70
CA GLU A 117 -0.95 16.37 5.85
C GLU A 117 0.25 15.50 6.24
N LEU A 118 1.32 15.58 5.44
CA LEU A 118 2.56 14.84 5.61
C LEU A 118 3.53 15.61 6.50
#